data_AF-A0A7C5K8C5-F1
#
_entry.id   AF-A0A7C5K8C5-F1
#
_cell.length_a   1.000
_cell.length_b   1.000
_cell.length_c   1.000
_cell.angle_alpha   90.00
_cell.angle_beta   90.00
_cell.angle_gamma   90.00
#
_symmetry.space_group_name_H-M   'P 1'
#
loop_
_entity.id
_entity.type
_entity.pdbx_description
1 polymer ?
#
loop_
_entity_poly.entity_id
_entity_poly.type
_entity_poly.pdbx_seq_one_letter_code
_entity_poly.pdbx_strand_id
1 'polypeptide(L)'
;MSRPPAQFAPTQTELVAALKTLRLLVREVGHNYLTGLQAAVAQVERAVAAAREDDTPDAKQLAQFRRMLRWINNLDIQPSKGRRRDLKELDKLVRKLTDVMETW
;
A
#
# COMPACT_ATOMS: atom_id res chain seq x y z
N MET A 1 9.74 50.50 25.03
CA MET A 1 10.34 49.16 24.90
C MET A 1 9.25 48.13 25.13
N SER A 2 8.69 47.55 24.07
CA SER A 2 7.62 46.55 24.17
C SER A 2 8.21 45.21 24.58
N ARG A 3 7.69 44.62 25.66
CA ARG A 3 8.02 43.24 26.07
C ARG A 3 7.70 42.30 24.89
N PRO A 4 8.62 41.40 24.49
CA PRO A 4 8.26 40.36 23.53
C PRO A 4 7.12 39.52 24.11
N PRO A 5 6.15 39.06 23.28
CA PRO A 5 5.05 38.25 23.76
C PRO A 5 5.60 37.00 24.44
N ALA A 6 5.07 36.69 25.62
CA ALA A 6 5.42 35.47 26.33
C ALA A 6 5.15 34.28 25.40
N GLN A 7 6.21 33.56 25.02
CA GLN A 7 6.06 32.26 24.39
C GLN A 7 5.41 31.36 25.44
N PHE A 8 4.12 31.09 25.28
CA PHE A 8 3.42 30.12 26.13
C PHE A 8 4.10 28.77 25.93
N ALA A 9 4.76 28.28 26.98
CA ALA A 9 5.30 26.92 26.97
C ALA A 9 4.13 25.94 26.81
N PRO A 10 4.22 24.97 25.90
CA PRO A 10 3.14 24.02 25.69
C PRO A 10 2.86 23.23 26.97
N THR A 11 1.59 23.09 27.28
CA THR A 11 1.13 22.32 28.43
C THR A 11 1.17 20.82 28.14
N GLN A 12 1.30 20.01 29.19
CA GLN A 12 1.18 18.55 29.08
C GLN A 12 -0.15 18.13 28.44
N THR A 13 -1.24 18.84 28.73
CA THR A 13 -2.58 18.59 28.17
C THR A 13 -2.61 18.78 26.66
N GLU A 14 -1.99 19.85 26.15
CA GLU A 14 -1.89 20.12 24.71
C GLU A 14 -1.08 19.02 24.00
N LEU A 15 0.04 18.58 24.59
CA LEU A 15 0.84 17.50 24.03
C LEU A 15 0.05 16.18 23.98
N VAL A 16 -0.67 15.83 25.05
CA VAL A 16 -1.51 14.62 25.08
C VAL A 16 -2.63 14.69 24.03
N ALA A 17 -3.26 15.85 23.85
CA ALA A 17 -4.26 16.04 22.80
C ALA A 17 -3.65 15.88 21.40
N ALA A 18 -2.49 16.48 21.15
CA ALA A 18 -1.78 16.35 19.87
C ALA A 18 -1.38 14.89 19.57
N LEU A 19 -0.89 14.14 20.57
CA LEU A 19 -0.55 12.72 20.41
C LEU A 19 -1.79 11.85 20.13
N LYS A 20 -2.95 12.17 20.73
CA LYS A 20 -4.22 11.49 20.40
C LYS A 20 -4.61 11.72 18.94
N THR A 21 -4.50 12.96 18.46
CA THR A 21 -4.73 13.31 17.06
C THR A 21 -3.76 12.58 16.13
N LEU A 22 -2.47 12.59 16.44
CA LEU A 22 -1.45 11.87 15.66
C LEU A 22 -1.78 10.37 15.55
N ARG A 23 -2.22 9.74 16.65
CA ARG A 23 -2.62 8.33 16.65
C ARG A 23 -3.84 8.08 15.75
N LEU A 24 -4.81 8.99 15.72
CA LEU A 24 -5.95 8.91 14.81
C LEU A 24 -5.50 9.03 13.35
N LEU A 25 -4.65 10.02 13.04
CA LEU A 25 -4.10 10.21 11.70
C LEU A 25 -3.31 8.99 11.22
N VAL A 26 -2.45 8.41 12.07
CA VAL A 26 -1.70 7.19 11.73
C VAL A 26 -2.64 6.04 11.38
N ARG A 27 -3.74 5.88 12.13
CA ARG A 27 -4.74 4.85 11.86
C ARG A 27 -5.47 5.11 10.53
N GLU A 28 -5.94 6.33 10.31
CA GLU A 28 -6.72 6.70 9.13
C GLU A 28 -5.89 6.61 7.85
N VAL A 29 -4.68 7.18 7.86
CA VAL A 29 -3.73 7.08 6.75
C VAL A 29 -3.37 5.63 6.48
N GLY A 30 -3.08 4.85 7.53
CA GLY A 30 -2.78 3.43 7.39
C GLY A 30 -3.94 2.63 6.79
N HIS A 31 -5.16 2.87 7.25
CA HIS A 31 -6.37 2.24 6.72
C HIS A 31 -6.59 2.59 5.25
N ASN A 32 -6.61 3.88 4.91
CA ASN A 32 -6.84 4.34 3.54
C ASN A 32 -5.78 3.79 2.56
N TYR A 33 -4.51 3.76 2.99
CA TYR A 33 -3.42 3.20 2.22
C TYR A 33 -3.61 1.69 1.96
N LEU A 34 -3.94 0.92 3.00
CA LEU A 34 -4.17 -0.52 2.87
C LEU A 34 -5.40 -0.82 2.00
N THR A 35 -6.48 -0.08 2.17
CA THR A 35 -7.68 -0.18 1.33
C THR A 35 -7.36 0.09 -0.14
N GLY A 36 -6.58 1.13 -0.44
CA GLY A 36 -6.14 1.42 -1.80
C GLY A 36 -5.25 0.31 -2.38
N LEU A 37 -4.32 -0.22 -1.58
CA LEU A 37 -3.45 -1.32 -1.99
C LEU A 37 -4.26 -2.60 -2.28
N GLN A 38 -5.24 -2.93 -1.45
CA GLN A 38 -6.15 -4.06 -1.65
C GLN A 38 -7.03 -3.88 -2.90
N ALA A 39 -7.53 -2.66 -3.14
CA ALA A 39 -8.31 -2.36 -4.34
C ALA A 39 -7.49 -2.56 -5.63
N ALA A 40 -6.21 -2.18 -5.61
CA ALA A 40 -5.30 -2.42 -6.73
C ALA A 40 -5.04 -3.91 -6.97
N VAL A 41 -4.84 -4.72 -5.91
CA VAL A 41 -4.76 -6.19 -6.05
C VAL A 41 -6.04 -6.74 -6.67
N ALA A 42 -7.21 -6.34 -6.16
CA ALA A 42 -8.50 -6.80 -6.69
C ALA A 42 -8.71 -6.39 -8.16
N GLN A 43 -8.17 -5.26 -8.59
CA GLN A 43 -8.18 -4.84 -10.00
C GLN A 43 -7.34 -5.78 -10.88
N VAL A 44 -6.12 -6.12 -10.44
CA VAL A 44 -5.26 -7.10 -11.12
C VAL A 44 -5.96 -8.46 -11.20
N GLU A 45 -6.54 -8.94 -10.10
CA GLU A 45 -7.27 -10.22 -10.05
C GLU A 45 -8.41 -10.25 -11.07
N ARG A 46 -9.26 -9.21 -11.10
CA ARG A 46 -10.36 -9.12 -12.05
C ARG A 46 -9.89 -9.13 -13.50
N ALA A 47 -8.83 -8.41 -13.80
CA ALA A 47 -8.33 -8.32 -15.16
C ALA A 47 -7.67 -9.63 -15.62
N VAL A 48 -7.01 -10.35 -14.71
CA VAL A 48 -6.52 -11.71 -14.98
C VAL A 48 -7.68 -12.71 -15.17
N ALA A 49 -8.75 -12.58 -14.38
CA ALA A 49 -9.92 -13.45 -14.51
C ALA A 49 -10.67 -13.21 -15.84
N ALA A 50 -10.87 -11.95 -16.23
CA ALA A 50 -11.53 -11.57 -17.48
C ALA A 50 -10.79 -12.10 -18.72
N ALA A 51 -9.46 -12.17 -18.66
CA ALA A 51 -8.65 -12.74 -19.75
C ALA A 51 -8.85 -14.25 -19.96
N ARG A 52 -9.55 -14.96 -19.06
CA ARG A 52 -9.77 -16.42 -19.14
C ARG A 52 -11.18 -16.82 -19.59
N GLU A 53 -12.14 -15.90 -19.63
CA GLU A 53 -13.54 -16.27 -19.88
C GLU A 53 -13.81 -16.61 -21.35
N ASP A 54 -13.07 -16.04 -22.31
CA ASP A 54 -13.40 -16.21 -23.74
C ASP A 54 -12.25 -16.70 -24.65
N ASP A 55 -11.00 -16.79 -24.19
CA ASP A 55 -9.88 -17.24 -25.04
C ASP A 55 -8.75 -17.99 -24.31
N THR A 56 -8.08 -18.89 -25.05
CA THR A 56 -6.84 -19.52 -24.57
C THR A 56 -5.74 -18.45 -24.52
N PRO A 57 -5.03 -18.26 -23.39
CA PRO A 57 -4.05 -17.19 -23.30
C PRO A 57 -2.94 -17.35 -24.35
N ASP A 58 -2.60 -16.28 -25.04
CA ASP A 58 -1.49 -16.32 -26.01
C ASP A 58 -0.12 -16.48 -25.29
N ALA A 59 0.94 -16.69 -26.08
CA ALA A 59 2.29 -16.88 -25.54
C ALA A 59 2.82 -15.69 -24.74
N LYS A 60 2.48 -14.45 -25.11
CA LYS A 60 2.82 -13.21 -24.39
C LYS A 60 2.11 -13.19 -23.03
N GLN A 61 0.81 -13.48 -23.02
CA GLN A 61 0.01 -13.50 -21.78
C GLN A 61 0.51 -14.59 -20.82
N LEU A 62 0.81 -15.79 -21.32
CA LEU A 62 1.39 -16.87 -20.52
C LEU A 62 2.76 -16.50 -19.93
N ALA A 63 3.60 -15.78 -20.68
CA ALA A 63 4.87 -15.29 -20.18
C ALA A 63 4.69 -14.25 -19.07
N GLN A 64 3.72 -13.34 -19.22
CA GLN A 64 3.35 -12.36 -18.18
C GLN A 64 2.84 -13.06 -16.92
N PHE A 65 1.95 -14.06 -17.03
CA PHE A 65 1.48 -14.84 -15.88
C PHE A 65 2.60 -15.53 -15.11
N ARG A 66 3.51 -16.20 -15.82
CA ARG A 66 4.67 -16.85 -15.20
C ARG A 66 5.56 -15.84 -14.47
N ARG A 67 5.70 -14.64 -15.02
CA ARG A 67 6.46 -13.53 -14.40
C ARG A 67 5.78 -13.02 -13.14
N MET A 68 4.47 -12.77 -13.18
CA MET A 68 3.68 -12.34 -12.02
C MET A 68 3.72 -13.38 -10.89
N LEU A 69 3.48 -14.66 -11.20
CA LEU A 69 3.57 -15.76 -10.24
C LEU A 69 4.94 -15.86 -9.58
N ARG A 70 6.02 -15.71 -10.36
CA ARG A 70 7.38 -15.71 -9.82
C ARG A 70 7.58 -14.59 -8.80
N TRP A 71 7.08 -13.38 -9.07
CA TRP A 71 7.20 -12.26 -8.15
C TRP A 71 6.40 -12.48 -6.86
N ILE A 72 5.18 -13.00 -6.97
CA ILE A 72 4.32 -13.30 -5.82
C ILE A 72 4.97 -14.39 -4.95
N ASN A 73 5.43 -15.49 -5.58
CA ASN A 73 6.02 -16.62 -4.86
C ASN A 73 7.38 -16.30 -4.21
N ASN A 74 8.09 -15.30 -4.72
CA ASN A 74 9.38 -14.86 -4.17
C ASN A 74 9.24 -13.73 -3.13
N LEU A 75 8.02 -13.40 -2.70
CA LEU A 75 7.80 -12.37 -1.71
C LEU A 75 8.24 -12.85 -0.32
N ASP A 76 9.38 -12.35 0.15
CA ASP A 76 9.92 -12.62 1.48
C ASP A 76 9.48 -11.53 2.47
N ILE A 77 8.34 -11.75 3.13
CA ILE A 77 7.79 -10.84 4.15
C ILE A 77 7.40 -11.59 5.43
N GLN A 78 7.31 -10.89 6.55
CA GLN A 78 6.90 -11.44 7.84
C GLN A 78 5.66 -10.69 8.37
N PRO A 79 4.45 -11.06 7.91
CA PRO A 79 3.22 -10.28 8.15
C PRO A 79 2.95 -10.00 9.63
N SER A 80 3.17 -10.98 10.50
CA SER A 80 2.94 -10.87 11.95
C SER A 80 3.78 -9.79 12.64
N LYS A 81 4.88 -9.36 12.01
CA LYS A 81 5.76 -8.33 12.58
C LYS A 81 5.36 -6.90 12.22
N GLY A 82 4.38 -6.71 11.32
CA GLY A 82 3.84 -5.39 10.96
C GLY A 82 4.91 -4.39 10.50
N ARG A 83 5.97 -4.87 9.82
CA ARG A 83 7.12 -4.04 9.48
C ARG A 83 6.76 -3.09 8.34
N ARG A 84 7.09 -1.80 8.49
CA ARG A 84 6.97 -0.80 7.40
C ARG A 84 7.72 -1.22 6.13
N ARG A 85 8.85 -1.92 6.27
CA ARG A 85 9.61 -2.44 5.12
C ARG A 85 8.77 -3.42 4.30
N ASP A 86 8.12 -4.37 4.96
CA ASP A 86 7.30 -5.40 4.31
C ASP A 86 6.11 -4.76 3.58
N LEU A 87 5.49 -3.74 4.18
CA LEU A 87 4.44 -2.96 3.53
C LEU A 87 4.93 -2.26 2.25
N LYS A 88 6.17 -1.73 2.26
CA LYS A 88 6.78 -1.15 1.04
C LYS A 88 7.07 -2.21 -0.02
N GLU A 89 7.47 -3.42 0.35
CA GLU A 89 7.69 -4.50 -0.60
C GLU A 89 6.36 -4.95 -1.24
N LEU A 90 5.28 -5.02 -0.46
CA LEU A 90 3.92 -5.24 -0.98
C LEU A 90 3.52 -4.15 -1.97
N ASP A 91 3.66 -2.87 -1.63
CA ASP A 91 3.35 -1.74 -2.53
C ASP A 91 4.12 -1.82 -3.85
N LYS A 92 5.44 -2.07 -3.78
CA LYS A 92 6.26 -2.27 -4.98
C LYS A 92 5.79 -3.44 -5.83
N LEU A 93 5.42 -4.56 -5.20
CA LEU A 93 4.92 -5.72 -5.92
C LEU A 93 3.60 -5.38 -6.62
N VAL A 94 2.64 -4.80 -5.91
CA VAL A 94 1.33 -4.44 -6.48
C VAL A 94 1.48 -3.48 -7.65
N ARG A 95 2.31 -2.44 -7.54
CA ARG A 95 2.59 -1.53 -8.67
C ARG A 95 3.14 -2.29 -9.88
N LYS A 96 4.12 -3.17 -9.69
CA LYS A 96 4.67 -3.98 -10.80
C LYS A 96 3.61 -4.88 -11.45
N LEU A 97 2.68 -5.41 -10.68
CA LEU A 97 1.57 -6.21 -11.21
C LEU A 97 0.63 -5.33 -12.04
N THR A 98 0.29 -4.15 -11.55
CA THR A 98 -0.50 -3.15 -12.29
C THR A 98 0.20 -2.68 -13.57
N ASP A 99 1.52 -2.44 -13.56
CA ASP A 99 2.26 -2.04 -14.77
C ASP A 99 2.21 -3.13 -15.87
N VAL A 100 2.24 -4.41 -15.47
CA VAL A 100 2.06 -5.53 -16.43
C VAL A 100 0.65 -5.51 -17.02
N MET A 101 -0.36 -5.18 -16.22
CA MET A 101 -1.74 -5.08 -16.66
C MET A 101 -1.98 -3.95 -17.66
N GLU A 102 -1.34 -2.80 -17.49
CA GLU A 102 -1.48 -1.64 -18.38
C GLU A 102 -0.86 -1.87 -19.76
N THR A 103 0.06 -2.83 -19.87
CA THR A 103 0.78 -3.18 -21.11
C THR A 103 0.30 -4.48 -21.75
N TRP A 104 -0.79 -5.02 -21.21
CA TRP A 104 -1.34 -6.30 -21.64
C TRP A 104 -1.93 -6.21 -23.04
#